data_AF-A0AA37MIT2-F1
#
_entry.id   AF-A0AA37MIT2-F1
#
_cell.length_a   1.000
_cell.length_b   1.000
_cell.length_c   1.000
_cell.angle_alpha   90.00
_cell.angle_beta   90.00
_cell.angle_gamma   90.00
#
_symmetry.space_group_name_H-M   'P 1'
#
loop_
_entity.id
_entity.type
_entity.pdbx_description
1 polymer ?
#
loop_
_entity_poly.entity_id
_entity_poly.type
_entity_poly.pdbx_seq_one_letter_code
_entity_poly.pdbx_strand_id
1 'polypeptide(L)' 'MLVKDAADQIGDRHELDTLLERQLIAMEQLVSGARLPRITEDGDLLLRAVRRLH' A
#
# COMPACT_ATOMS: atom_id res chain seq x y z
N MET A 1 2.87 -19.90 -15.48
CA MET A 1 1.86 -19.62 -14.44
C MET A 1 2.09 -18.17 -14.01
N LEU A 2 1.32 -17.23 -14.56
CA LEU A 2 1.53 -15.80 -14.32
C LEU A 2 0.83 -15.43 -13.00
N VAL A 3 1.60 -14.89 -12.07
CA VAL A 3 1.17 -14.38 -10.76
C VAL A 3 0.30 -13.14 -10.97
N LYS A 4 -0.92 -13.31 -11.51
CA LYS A 4 -1.93 -12.25 -11.59
C LYS A 4 -2.70 -12.14 -10.27
N ASP A 5 -2.97 -13.27 -9.64
CA ASP A 5 -3.77 -13.32 -8.41
C ASP A 5 -3.09 -12.65 -7.21
N ALA A 6 -1.76 -12.54 -7.18
CA ALA A 6 -1.08 -11.94 -6.03
C ALA A 6 -1.17 -10.41 -6.00
N ALA A 7 -1.44 -9.75 -7.13
CA ALA A 7 -1.63 -8.30 -7.20
C ALA A 7 -3.02 -7.90 -6.67
N ASP A 8 -4.05 -8.68 -7.01
CA ASP A 8 -5.41 -8.48 -6.50
C ASP A 8 -5.51 -8.77 -4.99
N GLN A 9 -4.67 -9.66 -4.47
CA GLN A 9 -4.59 -9.97 -3.03
C GLN A 9 -3.76 -8.99 -2.21
N ILE A 10 -3.11 -7.98 -2.82
CA ILE A 10 -2.33 -7.00 -2.04
C ILE A 10 -3.25 -6.24 -1.09
N GLY A 11 -4.47 -5.91 -1.52
CA GLY A 11 -5.42 -5.14 -0.72
C GLY A 11 -5.87 -5.80 0.59
N ASP A 12 -5.78 -7.13 0.68
CA ASP A 12 -6.27 -7.93 1.81
C ASP A 12 -5.15 -8.43 2.74
N ARG A 13 -3.92 -7.94 2.53
CA ARG A 13 -2.76 -8.33 3.33
C ARG A 13 -2.79 -7.69 4.71
N HIS A 14 -2.73 -8.51 5.75
CA HIS A 14 -2.69 -8.07 7.15
C HIS A 14 -1.46 -7.18 7.45
N GLU A 15 -0.37 -7.35 6.72
CA GLU A 15 0.82 -6.50 6.86
C GLU A 15 0.56 -5.03 6.51
N LEU A 16 -0.52 -4.74 5.77
CA LEU A 16 -0.95 -3.38 5.46
C LEU A 16 -1.66 -2.70 6.63
N ASP A 17 -2.17 -3.45 7.61
CA ASP A 17 -2.94 -2.88 8.72
C ASP A 17 -2.12 -1.89 9.52
N THR A 18 -0.87 -2.20 9.84
CA THR A 18 0.03 -1.25 10.53
C THR A 18 0.32 -0.01 9.69
N LEU A 19 0.39 -0.13 8.37
CA LEU A 19 0.61 1.01 7.47
C LEU A 19 -0.66 1.89 7.38
N LEU A 20 -1.85 1.28 7.42
CA LEU A 20 -3.13 1.97 7.48
C LEU A 20 -3.34 2.68 8.82
N GLU A 21 -3.07 2.00 9.94
CA GLU A 21 -3.14 2.55 11.29
C GLU A 21 -2.25 3.79 11.46
N ARG A 22 -1.07 3.76 10.83
CA ARG A 22 -0.13 4.88 10.83
C ARG A 22 -0.38 5.91 9.73
N GLN A 23 -1.44 5.74 8.94
CA GLN A 23 -1.83 6.63 7.84
C GLN A 23 -0.72 6.81 6.79
N LEU A 24 0.14 5.81 6.61
CA LEU A 24 1.22 5.79 5.61
C LEU A 24 0.71 5.33 4.24
N ILE A 25 -0.40 4.59 4.25
CA ILE A 25 -1.15 4.20 3.06
C ILE A 25 -2.64 4.45 3.28
N ALA A 26 -3.39 4.59 2.19
CA ALA A 26 -4.84 4.61 2.16
C ALA A 26 -5.34 3.55 1.19
N MET A 27 -6.54 3.01 1.41
CA MET A 27 -7.15 2.05 0.49
C MET A 27 -8.01 2.79 -0.55
N GLU A 28 -7.65 2.65 -1.81
CA GLU A 28 -8.42 3.15 -2.94
C GLU A 28 -9.24 2.02 -3.56
N GLN A 29 -10.53 2.26 -3.81
CA GLN A 29 -11.38 1.30 -4.50
C GLN A 29 -11.41 1.64 -5.99
N LEU A 30 -10.90 0.73 -6.81
CA LEU A 30 -10.93 0.88 -8.25
C LEU A 30 -12.34 0.62 -8.79
N VAL A 31 -12.61 1.13 -9.99
CA VAL A 31 -13.85 0.87 -10.75
C VAL A 31 -14.05 -0.63 -11.02
N SER A 32 -12.97 -1.41 -11.04
CA SER A 32 -13.00 -2.88 -11.13
C SER A 32 -13.48 -3.58 -9.85
N GLY A 33 -13.72 -2.84 -8.76
CA GLY A 33 -14.07 -3.38 -7.45
C GLY A 33 -12.86 -3.78 -6.59
N ALA A 34 -11.67 -3.84 -7.17
CA ALA A 34 -10.43 -4.14 -6.45
C ALA A 34 -10.06 -3.01 -5.48
N ARG A 35 -9.62 -3.38 -4.29
CA ARG A 35 -9.11 -2.46 -3.28
C ARG A 35 -7.58 -2.48 -3.34
N LEU A 36 -6.96 -1.35 -3.66
CA LEU A 36 -5.50 -1.25 -3.74
C LEU A 36 -4.97 -0.23 -2.73
N PRO A 37 -3.85 -0.53 -2.05
CA PRO A 37 -3.20 0.45 -1.21
C PRO A 37 -2.53 1.52 -2.06
N ARG A 38 -2.64 2.77 -1.61
CA ARG A 38 -2.01 3.95 -2.19
C ARG A 38 -1.17 4.64 -1.12
N ILE A 39 0.04 5.06 -1.48
CA ILE A 39 0.92 5.79 -0.57
C ILE A 39 0.32 7.18 -0.29
N THR A 40 0.25 7.57 0.99
CA THR A 40 -0.17 8.91 1.42
C THR A 40 1.01 9.89 1.35
N GLU A 41 0.76 11.17 1.58
CA GLU A 41 1.83 12.17 1.70
C GLU A 41 2.81 11.82 2.84
N ASP A 42 2.29 11.41 4.00
CA ASP A 42 3.11 10.98 5.14
C ASP A 42 3.95 9.74 4.82
N GLY A 43 3.38 8.78 4.09
CA GLY A 43 4.09 7.63 3.57
C GLY A 43 5.23 8.01 2.61
N ASP A 44 5.00 8.96 1.70
CA ASP A 44 6.04 9.45 0.78
C ASP A 44 7.18 10.16 1.53
N LEU A 45 6.85 10.97 2.54
CA LEU A 45 7.85 11.63 3.39
C LEU A 45 8.71 10.61 4.14
N LEU A 46 8.10 9.57 4.70
CA LEU A 46 8.81 8.48 5.37
C LEU A 46 9.76 7.74 4.41
N LEU A 47 9.27 7.36 3.22
CA LEU A 47 10.08 6.68 2.22
C LEU A 47 11.28 7.54 1.78
N ARG A 48 11.08 8.86 1.60
CA ARG A 48 12.16 9.80 1.32
C ARG A 48 13.17 9.89 2.47
N ALA A 49 12.70 9.85 3.72
CA ALA A 49 13.58 9.87 4.89
C ALA A 49 14.42 8.58 4.98
N VAL A 50 13.82 7.41 4.80
CA VAL A 50 14.50 6.11 4.81
C VAL A 50 15.52 6.00 3.66
N ARG A 51 15.21 6.56 2.48
CA ARG A 51 16.13 6.62 1.35
C ARG A 51 17.36 7.50 1.61
N ARG A 52 17.29 8.47 2.52
CA ARG A 52 18.46 9.29 2.92
C ARG A 52 19.35 8.60 3.95
N LEU A 53 18.85 7.53 4.58
CA LEU A 53 19.57 6.76 5.60
C LEU A 53 20.34 5.56 5.02
N HIS A 54 20.11 5.24 3.73
CA HIS A 54 20.80 4.21 2.95
C HIS A 54 21.62 4.86 1.84
#